data_AF-A0A3T1D187-F1
#
_entry.id   AF-A0A3T1D187-F1
#
_cell.length_a   1.000
_cell.length_b   1.000
_cell.length_c   1.000
_cell.angle_alpha   90.00
_cell.angle_beta   90.00
_cell.angle_gamma   90.00
#
_symmetry.space_group_name_H-M   'P 1'
#
loop_
_entity.id
_entity.type
_entity.pdbx_description
1 polymer ?
#
loop_
_entity_poly.entity_id
_entity_poly.type
_entity_poly.pdbx_seq_one_letter_code
_entity_poly.pdbx_strand_id
1 'polypeptide(L)'
;MKVRIDGIDGMTVTNIQDEVQQGGKFVVYTYCFSVILMTFKRSSDIYFVRYNESSVGKGMKYTLLSLLVGWWGIPWGPIYTIGALFTNLKGGKDVTEEVMNSIMEQVAS
;
A
#
# COMPACT_ATOMS: atom_id res chain seq x y z
N MET A 1 -3.37 -15.10 4.84
CA MET A 1 -3.56 -14.16 3.71
C MET A 1 -2.27 -14.21 2.91
N LYS A 2 -2.30 -14.68 1.65
CA LYS A 2 -1.08 -14.75 0.82
C LYS A 2 -0.74 -13.32 0.42
N VAL A 3 0.37 -12.78 0.91
CA VAL A 3 0.86 -11.46 0.51
C VAL A 3 1.14 -11.54 -0.99
N ARG A 4 0.44 -10.72 -1.78
CA ARG A 4 0.71 -10.57 -3.21
C ARG A 4 1.44 -9.26 -3.43
N ILE A 5 2.42 -9.30 -4.31
CA ILE A 5 3.15 -8.13 -4.77
C ILE A 5 2.68 -7.85 -6.18
N ASP A 6 1.86 -6.82 -6.33
CA ASP A 6 1.34 -6.38 -7.62
C ASP A 6 2.42 -5.52 -8.33
N GLY A 7 2.69 -5.82 -9.59
CA GLY A 7 3.59 -5.03 -10.43
C GLY A 7 5.02 -5.56 -10.54
N ILE A 8 5.31 -6.75 -10.00
CA ILE A 8 6.60 -7.46 -10.21
C ILE A 8 6.53 -8.60 -11.23
N ASP A 9 5.37 -8.81 -11.87
CA ASP A 9 5.15 -9.91 -12.79
C ASP A 9 6.15 -9.89 -13.96
N GLY A 10 6.94 -10.94 -14.09
CA GLY A 10 7.93 -11.11 -15.15
C GLY A 10 9.25 -10.35 -14.95
N MET A 11 9.47 -9.69 -13.81
CA MET A 11 10.76 -9.04 -13.51
C MET A 11 11.73 -10.01 -12.81
N THR A 12 13.01 -9.91 -13.18
CA THR A 12 14.09 -10.57 -12.44
C THR A 12 14.40 -9.80 -11.16
N VAL A 13 15.00 -10.48 -10.19
CA VAL A 13 15.43 -9.86 -8.92
C VAL A 13 16.40 -8.71 -9.16
N THR A 14 17.29 -8.83 -10.15
CA THR A 14 18.23 -7.77 -10.54
C THR A 14 17.49 -6.54 -11.06
N ASN A 15 16.50 -6.70 -11.94
CA ASN A 15 15.71 -5.58 -12.45
C ASN A 15 14.95 -4.87 -11.31
N ILE A 16 14.45 -5.62 -10.34
CA ILE A 16 13.78 -5.06 -9.15
C ILE A 16 14.78 -4.25 -8.31
N GLN A 17 15.98 -4.77 -8.08
CA GLN A 17 17.04 -4.07 -7.36
C GLN A 17 17.44 -2.77 -8.07
N ASP A 18 17.62 -2.81 -9.39
CA ASP A 18 17.98 -1.64 -10.19
C ASP A 18 16.90 -0.56 -10.15
N GLU A 19 15.63 -0.94 -10.27
CA GLU A 19 14.49 -0.03 -10.13
C GLU A 19 14.43 0.59 -8.72
N VAL A 20 14.64 -0.20 -7.67
CA VAL A 20 14.67 0.31 -6.29
C VAL A 20 15.84 1.28 -6.08
N GLN A 21 17.01 0.99 -6.63
CA GLN A 21 18.16 1.91 -6.60
C GLN A 21 17.87 3.22 -7.33
N GLN A 22 17.05 3.19 -8.39
CA GLN A 22 16.59 4.39 -9.11
C GLN A 22 15.48 5.17 -8.38
N GLY A 23 15.01 4.69 -7.23
CA GLY A 23 13.95 5.32 -6.43
C GLY A 23 12.58 4.66 -6.55
N GLY A 24 12.50 3.49 -7.19
CA GLY A 24 11.35 2.59 -7.09
C GLY A 24 11.14 2.10 -5.66
N LYS A 25 9.89 1.82 -5.31
CA LYS A 25 9.52 1.48 -3.92
C LYS A 25 8.35 0.53 -3.86
N PHE A 26 8.31 -0.26 -2.78
CA PHE A 26 7.17 -1.09 -2.44
C PHE A 26 6.28 -0.36 -1.46
N VAL A 27 4.99 -0.28 -1.79
CA VAL A 27 4.06 0.55 -1.05
C VAL A 27 2.78 -0.22 -0.73
N VAL A 28 2.30 -0.06 0.50
CA VAL A 28 1.00 -0.56 0.94
C VAL A 28 0.06 0.61 1.21
N TYR A 29 -1.16 0.53 0.70
CA TYR A 29 -2.21 1.50 0.97
C TYR A 29 -3.11 0.99 2.09
N THR A 30 -3.78 1.92 2.75
CA THR A 30 -4.75 1.59 3.79
C THR A 30 -6.12 2.06 3.33
N TYR A 31 -7.15 1.26 3.57
CA TYR A 31 -8.52 1.66 3.38
C TYR A 31 -9.37 1.40 4.62
N CYS A 32 -10.34 2.27 4.82
CA CYS A 32 -11.28 2.20 5.92
C CYS A 32 -12.69 2.02 5.39
N PHE A 33 -13.46 1.16 6.04
CA PHE A 33 -14.89 1.04 5.78
C PHE A 33 -15.61 0.78 7.10
N SER A 34 -16.79 1.37 7.24
CA SER A 34 -17.63 1.23 8.42
C SER A 34 -18.89 0.45 8.07
N VAL A 35 -19.31 -0.42 8.98
CA VAL A 35 -20.58 -1.15 8.92
C VAL A 35 -21.36 -0.80 10.18
N ILE A 36 -22.39 0.02 10.01
CA ILE A 36 -23.31 0.46 11.07
C ILE A 36 -22.58 1.23 12.19
N LEU A 37 -22.00 0.53 13.18
CA LEU A 37 -21.25 1.12 14.29
C LEU A 37 -19.77 0.70 14.32
N MET A 38 -19.39 -0.31 13.54
CA MET A 38 -18.02 -0.83 13.54
C MET A 38 -17.22 -0.23 12.38
N THR A 39 -15.99 0.20 12.64
CA THR A 39 -15.05 0.64 11.60
C THR A 39 -13.92 -0.37 11.47
N PHE A 40 -13.64 -0.78 10.24
CA PHE A 40 -12.54 -1.67 9.91
C PHE A 40 -11.48 -0.90 9.12
N LYS A 41 -10.23 -1.07 9.54
CA LYS A 41 -9.04 -0.59 8.84
C LYS A 41 -8.34 -1.79 8.23
N ARG A 42 -8.12 -1.79 6.91
CA ARG A 42 -7.44 -2.88 6.20
C ARG A 42 -6.31 -2.34 5.34
N SER A 43 -5.29 -3.17 5.16
CA SER A 43 -4.19 -2.92 4.23
C SER A 43 -4.49 -3.52 2.87
N SER A 44 -4.00 -2.87 1.81
CA SER A 44 -3.99 -3.45 0.46
C SER A 44 -2.89 -4.50 0.32
N ASP A 45 -2.88 -5.16 -0.84
CA ASP A 45 -1.68 -5.87 -1.31
C ASP A 45 -0.51 -4.89 -1.51
N ILE A 46 0.70 -5.43 -1.62
CA ILE A 46 1.92 -4.65 -1.82
C ILE A 46 1.99 -4.23 -3.29
N TYR A 47 2.13 -2.93 -3.55
CA TYR A 47 2.32 -2.41 -4.90
C TYR A 47 3.78 -2.07 -5.12
N PHE A 48 4.36 -2.61 -6.19
CA PHE A 48 5.61 -2.08 -6.71
C PHE A 48 5.34 -0.81 -7.51
N VAL A 49 5.95 0.30 -7.09
CA VAL A 49 5.89 1.59 -7.78
C VAL A 49 7.26 1.82 -8.40
N ARG A 50 7.31 1.85 -9.72
CA ARG A 50 8.54 2.16 -10.47
C ARG A 50 8.99 3.59 -10.20
N TYR A 51 10.27 3.88 -10.43
CA TYR A 51 10.83 5.22 -10.17
C TYR A 51 10.11 6.34 -10.94
N ASN A 52 9.52 6.02 -12.10
CA ASN A 52 8.79 6.95 -12.95
C ASN A 52 7.26 6.97 -12.72
N GLU A 53 6.75 6.18 -11.78
CA GLU A 53 5.32 6.07 -11.50
C GLU A 53 4.90 6.85 -10.25
N SER A 54 3.70 7.43 -10.28
CA SER A 54 3.15 8.11 -9.11
C SER A 54 2.55 7.12 -8.11
N SER A 55 3.22 7.00 -6.96
CA SER A 55 2.70 6.27 -5.79
C SER A 55 1.37 6.83 -5.25
N VAL A 56 1.09 8.12 -5.42
CA VAL A 56 -0.20 8.68 -4.96
C VAL A 56 -1.36 8.21 -5.85
N GLY A 57 -1.11 8.09 -7.16
CA GLY A 57 -2.12 7.66 -8.14
C GLY A 57 -2.68 6.27 -7.85
N LYS A 58 -1.81 5.30 -7.51
CA LYS A 58 -2.24 3.92 -7.18
C LYS A 58 -3.09 3.86 -5.90
N GLY A 59 -2.90 4.81 -4.99
CA GLY A 59 -3.64 4.93 -3.73
C GLY A 59 -5.05 5.52 -3.87
N MET A 60 -5.37 6.19 -4.99
CA MET A 60 -6.61 6.98 -5.11
C MET A 60 -7.90 6.17 -4.94
N LYS A 61 -7.93 4.92 -5.41
CA LYS A 61 -9.09 4.03 -5.21
C LYS A 61 -9.36 3.77 -3.72
N TYR A 62 -8.30 3.61 -2.92
CA TYR A 62 -8.40 3.38 -1.47
C TYR A 62 -8.75 4.66 -0.70
N THR A 63 -8.24 5.81 -1.17
CA THR A 63 -8.62 7.14 -0.69
C THR A 63 -10.12 7.39 -0.90
N LEU A 64 -10.62 7.18 -2.12
CA LEU A 64 -12.04 7.33 -2.46
C LEU A 64 -12.92 6.37 -1.67
N LEU A 65 -12.52 5.10 -1.55
CA LEU A 65 -13.25 4.13 -0.74
C LEU A 65 -13.36 4.61 0.71
N SER A 66 -12.24 4.99 1.32
CA SER A 66 -12.23 5.48 2.71
C SER A 66 -13.09 6.74 2.87
N LEU A 67 -13.03 7.66 1.90
CA LEU A 67 -13.82 8.89 1.89
C LEU A 67 -15.34 8.64 1.76
N LEU A 68 -15.76 7.57 1.10
CA LEU A 68 -17.19 7.31 0.89
C LEU A 68 -17.79 6.45 2.00
N VAL A 69 -17.04 5.46 2.50
CA VAL A 69 -17.58 4.44 3.41
C VAL A 69 -16.91 4.37 4.78
N GLY A 70 -15.87 5.16 5.05
CA GLY A 70 -15.13 5.10 6.31
C GLY A 70 -15.70 5.93 7.46
N TRP A 71 -16.66 6.84 7.22
CA TRP A 71 -17.12 7.81 8.21
C TRP A 71 -18.22 7.28 9.16
N TRP A 72 -18.92 6.22 8.76
CA TRP A 72 -20.20 5.85 9.38
C TRP A 72 -20.09 5.31 10.82
N GLY A 73 -18.92 4.87 11.27
CA GLY A 73 -18.73 4.40 12.64
C GLY A 73 -18.30 5.51 13.60
N ILE A 74 -19.21 6.11 14.36
CA ILE A 74 -18.86 7.18 15.32
C ILE A 74 -18.31 6.56 16.62
N PRO A 75 -17.18 7.04 17.19
CA PRO A 75 -16.29 8.13 16.73
C PRO A 75 -15.09 7.68 15.87
N TRP A 76 -14.85 6.38 15.75
CA TRP A 76 -13.60 5.84 15.19
C TRP A 76 -13.45 5.98 13.67
N GLY A 77 -14.57 6.05 12.96
CA GLY A 77 -14.69 6.20 11.51
C GLY A 77 -13.94 7.42 10.99
N PRO A 78 -14.29 8.64 11.44
CA PRO A 78 -13.55 9.85 11.09
C PRO A 78 -12.04 9.76 11.37
N ILE A 79 -11.64 9.25 12.54
CA ILE A 79 -10.23 9.14 12.94
C ILE A 79 -9.45 8.23 11.97
N TYR A 80 -9.97 7.02 11.73
CA TYR A 80 -9.31 6.08 10.83
C TYR A 80 -9.37 6.51 9.37
N THR A 81 -10.46 7.17 8.96
CA THR A 81 -10.60 7.69 7.59
C THR A 81 -9.58 8.77 7.33
N ILE A 82 -9.43 9.76 8.21
CA ILE A 82 -8.41 10.81 8.07
C ILE A 82 -7.01 10.21 8.03
N GLY A 83 -6.71 9.24 8.89
CA GLY A 83 -5.44 8.52 8.88
C GLY A 83 -5.17 7.82 7.54
N ALA A 84 -6.15 7.10 7.00
CA ALA A 84 -6.03 6.42 5.71
C ALA A 84 -5.86 7.39 4.54
N LEU A 85 -6.62 8.50 4.53
CA LEU A 85 -6.46 9.57 3.55
C LEU A 85 -5.03 10.14 3.58
N PHE A 86 -4.53 10.49 4.77
CA PHE A 86 -3.18 11.03 4.92
C PHE A 86 -2.10 10.06 4.46
N THR A 87 -2.19 8.79 4.85
CA THR A 87 -1.25 7.75 4.40
C THR A 87 -1.28 7.60 2.88
N ASN A 88 -2.47 7.50 2.27
CA ASN A 88 -2.57 7.28 0.83
C ASN A 88 -2.16 8.52 0.01
N LEU A 89 -2.51 9.72 0.48
CA LEU A 89 -2.14 10.98 -0.18
C LEU A 89 -0.63 11.28 -0.06
N LYS A 90 0.05 10.74 0.96
CA LYS A 90 1.52 10.74 1.06
C LYS A 90 2.21 9.70 0.16
N GLY A 91 1.44 8.96 -0.63
CA GLY A 91 1.95 7.93 -1.53
C GLY A 91 1.96 6.54 -0.93
N GLY A 92 1.27 6.31 0.21
CA GLY A 92 1.16 5.03 0.91
C GLY A 92 2.27 4.78 1.94
N LYS A 93 2.21 3.63 2.62
CA LYS A 93 3.25 3.19 3.56
C LYS A 93 4.37 2.51 2.77
N ASP A 94 5.58 3.06 2.84
CA ASP A 94 6.77 2.44 2.28
C ASP A 94 7.13 1.17 3.08
N VAL A 95 7.27 0.05 2.37
CA VAL A 95 7.66 -1.26 2.89
C VAL A 95 8.81 -1.85 2.07
N THR A 96 9.57 -1.00 1.38
CA THR A 96 10.65 -1.42 0.47
C THR A 96 11.69 -2.27 1.17
N GLU A 97 12.16 -1.86 2.34
CA GLU A 97 13.15 -2.62 3.11
C GLU A 97 12.65 -4.01 3.51
N GLU A 98 11.43 -4.09 4.07
CA GLU A 98 10.81 -5.36 4.51
C GLU A 98 10.67 -6.34 3.32
N VAL A 99 10.22 -5.84 2.17
CA VAL A 99 10.03 -6.66 0.96
C VAL A 99 11.36 -7.08 0.36
N MET A 100 12.33 -6.17 0.24
CA MET A 100 13.64 -6.47 -0.32
C MET A 100 14.41 -7.50 0.51
N ASN A 101 14.36 -7.38 1.84
CA ASN A 101 14.95 -8.38 2.73
C ASN A 101 14.33 -9.77 2.52
N SER A 102 13.00 -9.83 2.43
CA SER A 102 12.26 -11.08 2.20
C SER A 102 12.59 -11.71 0.84
N ILE A 103 12.80 -10.90 -0.20
CA ILE A 103 13.21 -11.38 -1.54
C ILE A 103 14.65 -11.91 -1.50
N MET A 104 15.57 -11.20 -0.85
CA MET A 104 16.98 -11.64 -0.76
C MET A 104 17.13 -12.94 0.02
N GLU A 105 16.37 -13.12 1.10
CA GLU A 105 16.36 -14.35 1.90
C GLU A 105 15.90 -15.55 1.07
N GLN A 106 14.85 -15.40 0.24
CA GLN A 106 14.35 -16.46 -0.65
C GLN A 106 15.31 -16.82 -1.79
N VAL A 107 16.13 -15.86 -2.26
CA VAL A 107 17.13 -16.12 -3.30
C VAL A 107 18.36 -16.83 -2.73
N ALA A 108 18.65 -16.64 -1.44
CA ALA A 108 19.79 -17.25 -0.77
C ALA A 108 19.52 -18.68 -0.27
N SER A 109 18.26 -19.11 -0.20
CA SER A 109 17.81 -20.45 0.19
C SER A 109 17.67 -21.40 -0.99
#